data_AF-A0A535B1A7-F1
#
_entry.id   AF-A0A535B1A7-F1
#
_cell.length_a   1.000
_cell.length_b   1.000
_cell.length_c   1.000
_cell.angle_alpha   90.00
_cell.angle_beta   90.00
_cell.angle_gamma   90.00
#
_symmetry.space_group_name_H-M   'P 1'
#
loop_
_entity.id
_entity.type
_entity.pdbx_description
1 polymer ?
#
loop_
_entity_poly.entity_id
_entity_poly.type
_entity_poly.pdbx_seq_one_letter_code
_entity_poly.pdbx_strand_id
1 'polypeptide(L)'
;MFSKKITLFIAANAMAFFLGAISVSAQTPPPQPPTCDTTTDSDHDGIPDFALVGLVCSPLDLCPNSNLDPTVMLFDTCDTGIQNTVNPNGCTTADVFDEMFDHCLDAKNHGQFVSCVSHETNILKRTKIITGKQKGKIQSCVAHIK
;
A
#
# COMPACT_ATOMS: atom_id res chain seq x y z
N MET A 1 -20.86 -61.82 -68.92
CA MET A 1 -19.86 -62.51 -69.77
C MET A 1 -18.68 -61.58 -69.95
N PHE A 2 -17.45 -62.11 -69.85
CA PHE A 2 -16.13 -61.45 -69.92
C PHE A 2 -15.70 -60.60 -68.70
N SER A 3 -14.84 -61.07 -67.78
CA SER A 3 -13.46 -61.61 -67.85
C SER A 3 -12.35 -60.56 -67.86
N LYS A 4 -11.40 -60.79 -66.92
CA LYS A 4 -9.93 -60.64 -67.04
C LYS A 4 -9.41 -59.20 -67.06
N LYS A 5 -8.20 -58.85 -66.61
CA LYS A 5 -7.08 -59.40 -65.80
C LYS A 5 -6.01 -58.28 -65.88
N ILE A 6 -5.33 -57.95 -64.78
CA ILE A 6 -3.87 -57.64 -64.69
C ILE A 6 -3.39 -56.39 -65.48
N THR A 7 -2.74 -55.36 -64.90
CA THR A 7 -1.26 -55.23 -64.77
C THR A 7 -0.95 -53.83 -64.19
N LEU A 8 -0.48 -53.74 -62.94
CA LEU A 8 0.89 -53.36 -62.56
C LEU A 8 1.47 -52.13 -63.28
N PHE A 9 1.47 -50.98 -62.61
CA PHE A 9 2.50 -49.95 -62.76
C PHE A 9 2.98 -49.50 -61.39
N ILE A 10 4.28 -49.70 -61.18
CA ILE A 10 5.06 -49.31 -60.02
C ILE A 10 5.28 -47.81 -60.08
N ALA A 11 4.93 -47.10 -59.02
CA ALA A 11 5.55 -45.82 -58.67
C ALA A 11 5.49 -45.66 -57.15
N ALA A 12 6.54 -46.13 -56.49
CA ALA A 12 6.82 -45.84 -55.09
C ALA A 12 6.86 -44.31 -54.90
N ASN A 13 5.84 -43.76 -54.25
CA ASN A 13 5.95 -42.47 -53.60
C ASN A 13 5.68 -42.73 -52.12
N ALA A 14 6.78 -42.89 -51.38
CA ALA A 14 6.75 -42.92 -49.93
C ALA A 14 6.20 -41.57 -49.45
N MET A 15 4.89 -41.52 -49.22
CA MET A 15 4.23 -40.37 -48.62
C MET A 15 4.61 -40.42 -47.14
N ALA A 16 5.74 -39.78 -46.82
CA ALA A 16 6.16 -39.55 -45.46
C ALA A 16 5.05 -38.76 -44.76
N PHE A 17 4.20 -39.47 -44.00
CA PHE A 17 3.39 -38.88 -42.96
C PHE A 17 4.35 -38.30 -41.94
N PHE A 18 4.77 -37.05 -42.15
CA PHE A 18 5.23 -36.22 -41.07
C PHE A 18 4.02 -36.06 -40.14
N LEU A 19 3.93 -36.95 -39.16
CA LEU A 19 3.34 -36.65 -37.86
C LEU A 19 4.16 -35.50 -37.28
N GLY A 20 3.91 -34.29 -37.79
CA GLY A 20 4.30 -33.08 -37.12
C GLY A 20 3.56 -33.10 -35.81
N ALA A 21 4.28 -33.49 -34.75
CA ALA A 21 3.87 -33.13 -33.40
C ALA A 21 3.74 -31.62 -33.42
N ILE A 22 2.51 -31.11 -33.53
CA ILE A 22 2.22 -29.78 -33.05
C ILE A 22 2.49 -29.87 -31.55
N SER A 23 3.69 -29.45 -31.17
CA SER A 23 3.95 -29.07 -29.79
C SER A 23 2.88 -28.03 -29.48
N VAL A 24 1.85 -28.45 -28.74
CA VAL A 24 1.03 -27.52 -27.98
C VAL A 24 2.03 -26.87 -27.05
N SER A 25 2.55 -25.72 -27.48
CA SER A 25 3.20 -24.78 -26.59
C SER A 25 2.22 -24.62 -25.43
N ALA A 26 2.67 -24.98 -24.23
CA ALA A 26 1.95 -24.64 -23.02
C ALA A 26 1.78 -23.12 -23.06
N GLN A 27 0.60 -22.66 -23.49
CA GLN A 27 0.25 -21.26 -23.40
C GLN A 27 0.26 -20.99 -21.90
N THR A 28 1.31 -20.33 -21.41
CA THR A 28 1.26 -19.79 -20.05
C THR A 28 -0.03 -18.99 -20.00
N PRO A 29 -0.94 -19.27 -19.04
CA PRO A 29 -2.13 -18.44 -18.87
C PRO A 29 -1.68 -16.99 -18.93
N PRO A 30 -2.39 -16.12 -19.69
CA PRO A 30 -2.05 -14.71 -19.72
C PRO A 30 -1.87 -14.26 -18.26
N PRO A 31 -0.81 -13.48 -17.94
CA PRO A 31 -0.58 -13.04 -16.58
C PRO A 31 -1.90 -12.47 -16.07
N GLN A 32 -2.46 -13.12 -15.04
CA GLN A 32 -3.71 -12.64 -14.47
C GLN A 32 -3.46 -11.17 -14.11
N PRO A 33 -4.37 -10.25 -14.51
CA PRO A 33 -4.24 -8.86 -14.08
C PRO A 33 -4.07 -8.88 -12.56
N PRO A 34 -3.24 -8.00 -11.98
CA PRO A 34 -3.06 -7.95 -10.54
C PRO A 34 -4.45 -7.93 -9.91
N THR A 35 -4.80 -9.02 -9.25
CA THR A 35 -6.08 -9.14 -8.58
C THR A 35 -6.00 -8.14 -7.44
N CYS A 36 -6.83 -7.11 -7.50
CA CYS A 36 -6.89 -6.13 -6.43
C CYS A 36 -7.35 -6.87 -5.19
N ASP A 37 -6.46 -7.04 -4.22
CA ASP A 37 -6.83 -7.59 -2.93
C ASP A 37 -7.56 -6.50 -2.16
N THR A 38 -8.87 -6.46 -2.32
CA THR A 38 -9.74 -5.50 -1.62
C THR A 38 -10.04 -5.94 -0.19
N THR A 39 -9.42 -7.03 0.28
CA THR A 39 -9.60 -7.57 1.63
C THR A 39 -8.39 -7.38 2.52
N THR A 40 -7.24 -7.04 1.94
CA THR A 40 -6.08 -6.60 2.70
C THR A 40 -6.38 -5.29 3.40
N ASP A 41 -6.17 -5.31 4.71
CA ASP A 41 -6.22 -4.17 5.64
C ASP A 41 -5.01 -4.40 6.56
N SER A 42 -3.93 -3.69 6.26
CA SER A 42 -2.59 -4.00 6.80
C SER A 42 -2.45 -3.61 8.28
N ASP A 43 -3.03 -2.50 8.70
CA ASP A 43 -3.03 -2.05 10.10
C ASP A 43 -4.30 -2.42 10.87
N HIS A 44 -5.32 -2.95 10.20
CA HIS A 44 -6.60 -3.37 10.76
C HIS A 44 -7.43 -2.20 11.31
N ASP A 45 -7.36 -1.04 10.67
CA ASP A 45 -8.12 0.16 11.02
C ASP A 45 -9.59 0.11 10.52
N GLY A 46 -9.91 -0.89 9.69
CA GLY A 46 -11.22 -1.11 9.10
C GLY A 46 -11.40 -0.51 7.69
N ILE A 47 -10.34 0.05 7.11
CA ILE A 47 -10.27 0.59 5.75
C ILE A 47 -9.28 -0.29 4.96
N PRO A 48 -9.73 -0.97 3.90
CA PRO A 48 -8.83 -1.77 3.07
C PRO A 48 -7.75 -0.91 2.40
N ASP A 49 -6.52 -1.43 2.31
CA ASP A 49 -5.37 -0.78 1.66
C ASP A 49 -5.71 -0.35 0.23
N PHE A 50 -6.43 -1.22 -0.50
CA PHE A 50 -6.78 -1.03 -1.89
C PHE A 50 -8.27 -1.24 -2.15
N ALA A 51 -8.79 -0.46 -3.10
CA ALA A 51 -10.13 -0.63 -3.62
C ALA A 51 -10.13 -0.71 -5.15
N LEU A 52 -11.15 -1.40 -5.67
CA LEU A 52 -11.36 -1.54 -7.10
C LEU A 52 -12.26 -0.40 -7.60
N VAL A 53 -11.65 0.58 -8.27
CA VAL A 53 -12.37 1.69 -8.92
C VAL A 53 -12.52 1.36 -10.40
N GLY A 54 -13.66 0.74 -10.75
CA GLY A 54 -13.91 0.26 -12.11
C GLY A 54 -13.16 -1.03 -12.42
N LEU A 55 -12.05 -0.95 -13.15
CA LEU A 55 -11.14 -2.10 -13.42
C LEU A 55 -9.71 -1.82 -12.93
N VAL A 56 -9.55 -0.77 -12.12
CA VAL A 56 -8.23 -0.30 -11.65
C VAL A 56 -8.17 -0.49 -10.14
N CYS A 57 -7.12 -1.18 -9.69
CA CYS A 57 -6.78 -1.24 -8.28
C CYS A 57 -6.16 0.10 -7.87
N SER A 58 -6.81 0.79 -6.94
CA SER A 58 -6.39 2.11 -6.47
C SER A 58 -6.17 2.05 -4.96
N PRO A 59 -5.15 2.74 -4.42
CA PRO A 59 -5.00 2.88 -2.98
C PRO A 59 -6.24 3.57 -2.42
N LEU A 60 -6.81 3.00 -1.38
CA LEU A 60 -7.95 3.55 -0.66
C LEU A 60 -7.49 4.12 0.68
N ASP A 61 -6.70 3.36 1.41
CA ASP A 61 -6.00 3.81 2.61
C ASP A 61 -4.72 4.58 2.23
N LEU A 62 -4.60 5.81 2.73
CA LEU A 62 -3.41 6.63 2.55
C LEU A 62 -2.29 6.28 3.54
N CYS A 63 -2.63 5.64 4.66
CA CYS A 63 -1.72 5.26 5.72
C CYS A 63 -1.90 3.78 6.11
N PRO A 64 -1.59 2.81 5.23
CA PRO A 64 -1.85 1.37 5.44
C PRO A 64 -1.03 0.70 6.55
N ASN A 65 -0.30 1.48 7.36
CA ASN A 65 0.53 0.98 8.45
C ASN A 65 0.46 1.94 9.66
N SER A 66 -0.69 2.54 9.89
CA SER A 66 -0.87 3.53 10.94
C SER A 66 -0.73 2.93 12.34
N ASN A 67 -0.35 3.77 13.30
CA ASN A 67 -0.43 3.41 14.72
C ASN A 67 -1.89 3.52 15.21
N LEU A 68 -2.46 2.43 15.73
CA LEU A 68 -3.82 2.37 16.28
C LEU A 68 -3.90 2.43 17.81
N ASP A 69 -2.82 2.81 18.49
CA ASP A 69 -2.82 3.03 19.94
C ASP A 69 -3.91 4.03 20.33
N PRO A 70 -4.56 3.91 21.52
CA PRO A 70 -5.70 4.76 21.88
C PRO A 70 -5.39 6.26 21.96
N THR A 71 -4.12 6.60 22.25
CA THR A 71 -3.65 7.98 22.33
C THR A 71 -2.38 8.17 21.52
N VAL A 72 -2.14 9.40 21.09
CA VAL A 72 -0.93 9.75 20.37
C VAL A 72 0.26 9.71 21.33
N MET A 73 1.16 8.77 21.07
CA MET A 73 2.44 8.61 21.75
C MET A 73 3.53 9.35 20.98
N LEU A 74 4.31 10.19 21.66
CA LEU A 74 5.48 10.84 21.07
C LEU A 74 6.74 10.08 21.44
N PHE A 75 7.49 9.65 20.41
CA PHE A 75 8.78 8.97 20.55
C PHE A 75 8.73 7.82 21.57
N ASP A 76 7.62 7.08 21.59
CA ASP A 76 7.33 5.95 22.49
C ASP A 76 7.48 6.22 24.00
N THR A 77 7.64 7.49 24.41
CA THR A 77 8.04 7.86 25.77
C THR A 77 7.14 8.92 26.41
N CYS A 78 6.31 9.60 25.61
CA CYS A 78 5.37 10.59 26.09
C CYS A 78 3.95 10.35 25.55
N ASP A 79 3.02 10.05 26.45
CA ASP A 79 1.59 10.09 26.16
C ASP A 79 1.06 11.52 26.19
N THR A 80 0.57 11.99 25.05
CA THR A 80 -0.02 13.34 24.93
C THR A 80 -1.41 13.43 25.55
N GLY A 81 -2.13 12.30 25.66
CA GLY A 81 -3.55 12.24 25.95
C GLY A 81 -4.43 12.84 24.84
N ILE A 82 -3.90 12.99 23.63
CA ILE A 82 -4.68 13.27 22.42
C ILE A 82 -5.24 11.94 21.96
N GLN A 83 -6.55 11.85 21.77
CA GLN A 83 -7.16 10.63 21.24
C GLN A 83 -6.64 10.39 19.82
N ASN A 84 -6.23 9.16 19.56
CA ASN A 84 -5.80 8.77 18.25
C ASN A 84 -6.99 8.19 17.49
N THR A 85 -7.46 8.92 16.48
CA THR A 85 -8.63 8.51 15.71
C THR A 85 -8.29 8.39 14.25
N VAL A 86 -8.73 7.29 13.64
CA VAL A 86 -8.73 7.06 12.19
C VAL A 86 -9.65 8.06 11.52
N ASN A 87 -9.16 8.70 10.45
CA ASN A 87 -9.93 9.62 9.63
C ASN A 87 -10.46 8.88 8.37
N PRO A 88 -11.37 9.50 7.59
CA PRO A 88 -11.97 8.83 6.42
C PRO A 88 -11.00 8.43 5.29
N ASN A 89 -9.74 8.90 5.35
CA ASN A 89 -8.70 8.55 4.39
C ASN A 89 -7.79 7.41 4.91
N GLY A 90 -8.09 6.80 6.06
CA GLY A 90 -7.31 5.73 6.68
C GLY A 90 -6.18 6.20 7.59
N CYS A 91 -5.76 7.46 7.50
CA CYS A 91 -4.76 7.98 8.43
C CYS A 91 -5.32 8.26 9.82
N THR A 92 -4.51 7.98 10.84
CA THR A 92 -4.80 8.28 12.24
C THR A 92 -4.34 9.68 12.62
N THR A 93 -4.65 10.08 13.84
CA THR A 93 -4.14 11.36 14.38
C THR A 93 -2.64 11.27 14.63
N ALA A 94 -2.12 10.09 15.00
CA ALA A 94 -0.70 9.86 15.18
C ALA A 94 0.09 10.13 13.88
N ASP A 95 -0.42 9.70 12.72
CA ASP A 95 0.26 9.95 11.43
C ASP A 95 0.40 11.45 11.12
N VAL A 96 -0.61 12.25 11.48
CA VAL A 96 -0.54 13.71 11.35
C VAL A 96 0.56 14.30 12.23
N PHE A 97 0.80 13.71 13.41
CA PHE A 97 1.90 14.11 14.28
C PHE A 97 3.25 13.65 13.73
N ASP A 98 3.34 12.42 13.21
CA ASP A 98 4.58 11.90 12.63
C ASP A 98 5.02 12.74 11.42
N GLU A 99 4.10 13.07 10.50
CA GLU A 99 4.36 14.01 9.40
C GLU A 99 4.86 15.37 9.94
N MET A 100 4.19 15.90 10.97
CA MET A 100 4.59 17.15 11.61
C MET A 100 6.00 17.08 12.23
N PHE A 101 6.40 15.95 12.82
CA PHE A 101 7.73 15.77 13.37
C PHE A 101 8.79 15.59 12.30
N ASP A 102 8.48 14.86 11.21
CA ASP A 102 9.36 14.68 10.06
C ASP A 102 9.81 16.02 9.48
N HIS A 103 8.88 16.98 9.38
CA HIS A 103 9.17 18.36 8.97
C HIS A 103 10.19 19.09 9.87
N CYS A 104 10.33 18.65 11.13
CA CYS A 104 11.24 19.24 12.10
C CYS A 104 12.56 18.48 12.24
N LEU A 105 12.73 17.31 11.62
CA LEU A 105 13.93 16.48 11.77
C LEU A 105 15.20 17.13 11.20
N ASP A 106 15.07 18.04 10.22
CA ASP A 106 16.19 18.79 9.64
C ASP A 106 16.78 19.89 10.57
N ALA A 107 16.27 20.02 11.80
CA ALA A 107 16.77 20.97 12.77
C ALA A 107 18.23 20.69 13.15
N LYS A 108 19.09 21.73 13.14
CA LYS A 108 20.54 21.58 13.38
C LYS A 108 20.92 21.45 14.85
N ASN A 109 19.97 21.69 15.74
CA ASN A 109 20.15 21.56 17.18
C ASN A 109 18.79 21.43 17.88
N HIS A 110 18.83 20.98 19.13
CA HIS A 110 17.65 20.79 19.97
C HIS A 110 16.76 22.03 20.05
N GLY A 111 17.34 23.22 20.21
CA GLY A 111 16.57 24.46 20.30
C GLY A 111 15.79 24.76 19.03
N GLN A 112 16.38 24.49 17.87
CA GLN A 112 15.70 24.61 16.57
C GLN A 112 14.58 23.58 16.43
N PHE A 113 14.80 22.34 16.85
CA PHE A 113 13.78 21.28 16.83
C PHE A 113 12.57 21.67 17.70
N VAL A 114 12.81 22.03 18.96
CA VAL A 114 11.77 22.48 19.90
C VAL A 114 11.03 23.72 19.35
N SER A 115 11.75 24.64 18.71
CA SER A 115 11.14 25.82 18.07
C SER A 115 10.27 25.44 16.88
N CYS A 116 10.71 24.51 16.03
CA CYS A 116 9.94 24.00 14.90
C CYS A 116 8.63 23.37 15.38
N VAL A 117 8.70 22.44 16.36
CA VAL A 117 7.51 21.80 16.94
C VAL A 117 6.58 22.83 17.58
N SER A 118 7.10 23.89 18.19
CA SER A 118 6.28 25.00 18.70
C SER A 118 5.49 25.71 17.58
N HIS A 119 6.09 25.93 16.42
CA HIS A 119 5.43 26.53 15.26
C HIS A 119 4.33 25.61 14.70
N GLU A 120 4.64 24.33 14.52
CA GLU A 120 3.70 23.35 13.99
C GLU A 120 2.50 23.12 14.93
N THR A 121 2.77 22.91 16.22
CA THR A 121 1.68 22.78 17.21
C THR A 121 0.84 24.05 17.36
N ASN A 122 1.38 25.23 17.02
CA ASN A 122 0.56 26.44 16.91
C ASN A 122 -0.37 26.41 15.69
N ILE A 123 0.05 25.82 14.56
CA ILE A 123 -0.81 25.59 13.39
C ILE A 123 -1.94 24.64 13.77
N LEU A 124 -1.62 23.47 14.33
CA LEU A 124 -2.61 22.46 14.76
C LEU A 124 -3.61 23.01 15.79
N LYS A 125 -3.14 23.89 16.69
CA LYS A 125 -4.02 24.57 17.64
C LYS A 125 -4.98 25.54 16.95
N ARG A 126 -4.52 26.29 15.95
CA ARG A 126 -5.36 27.24 15.20
C ARG A 126 -6.41 26.52 14.34
N THR A 127 -6.06 25.37 13.78
CA THR A 127 -7.00 24.50 13.04
C THR A 127 -7.91 23.68 13.97
N LYS A 128 -7.77 23.83 15.29
CA LYS A 128 -8.55 23.14 16.33
C LYS A 128 -8.37 21.62 16.36
N ILE A 129 -7.27 21.11 15.79
CA ILE A 129 -6.87 19.71 15.91
C ILE A 129 -6.43 19.43 17.36
N ILE A 130 -5.73 20.38 17.98
CA ILE A 130 -5.35 20.30 19.39
C ILE A 130 -5.81 21.50 20.21
N THR A 131 -5.96 21.27 21.51
CA THR A 131 -6.18 22.32 22.52
C THR A 131 -4.85 22.95 22.96
N GLY A 132 -4.94 24.13 23.61
CA GLY A 132 -3.76 24.75 24.23
C GLY A 132 -3.11 23.89 25.31
N LYS A 133 -3.91 23.10 26.06
CA LYS A 133 -3.40 22.16 27.08
C LYS A 133 -2.60 21.03 26.44
N GLN A 134 -3.12 20.43 25.37
CA GLN A 134 -2.42 19.39 24.61
C GLN A 134 -1.14 19.94 23.98
N LYS A 135 -1.16 21.15 23.41
CA LYS A 135 0.06 21.84 22.97
C LYS A 135 1.11 21.92 24.08
N GLY A 136 0.73 22.39 25.26
CA GLY A 136 1.65 22.52 26.40
C GLY A 136 2.29 21.18 26.80
N LYS A 137 1.51 20.08 26.77
CA LYS A 137 2.04 18.73 27.01
C LYS A 137 3.05 18.32 25.95
N ILE A 138 2.73 18.48 24.67
CA ILE A 138 3.65 18.15 23.56
C ILE A 138 4.97 18.90 23.73
N GLN A 139 4.91 20.21 23.98
CA GLN A 139 6.11 21.03 24.20
C GLN A 139 6.92 20.59 25.41
N SER A 140 6.25 20.20 26.51
CA SER A 140 6.91 19.66 27.69
C SER A 140 7.66 18.38 27.37
N CYS A 141 7.05 17.47 26.60
CA CYS A 141 7.69 16.20 26.24
C CYS A 141 8.91 16.43 25.35
N VAL A 142 8.75 17.23 24.30
CA VAL A 142 9.82 17.52 23.34
C VAL A 142 10.99 18.26 23.99
N ALA A 143 10.75 19.08 25.01
CA ALA A 143 11.83 19.71 25.76
C ALA A 143 12.76 18.72 26.48
N HIS A 144 12.27 17.51 26.80
CA HIS A 144 13.00 16.47 27.54
C HIS A 144 13.54 15.33 26.66
N ILE A 145 13.13 15.27 25.40
CA ILE A 145 13.68 14.33 24.41
C ILE A 145 15.06 14.84 23.97
N LYS A 146 16.02 13.93 23.87
CA LYS A 146 17.45 14.22 23.64
C LYS A 146 17.89 13.86 22.25
#